data_AF-A0A5B8W6I8-F1
#
_entry.id   AF-A0A5B8W6I8-F1
#
_cell.length_a   1.000
_cell.length_b   1.000
_cell.length_c   1.000
_cell.angle_alpha   90.00
_cell.angle_beta   90.00
_cell.angle_gamma   90.00
#
_symmetry.space_group_name_H-M   'P 1'
#
loop_
_entity.id
_entity.type
_entity.pdbx_description
1 polymer ?
#
loop_
_entity_poly.entity_id
_entity_poly.type
_entity_poly.pdbx_seq_one_letter_code
_entity_poly.pdbx_strand_id
1 'polypeptide(L)'
;MPLVFTSIHTFLLLPLFTVVYIMITINQYLFVYGTLLEQGNTYAQYLQQHCTLIGGGKFGGILYDVGHYPGATIDAITGRYVYGSIYLMDDAEKILPVIDEYEGIGAQEAKPHEYTRQLIEIDTEQGPVVCWVYIYNWPTDNLPEVPGGDYIRYIGPKKQ
;
A
#
# COMPACT_ATOMS: atom_id res chain seq x y z
N MET A 1 -30.85 -52.92 14.14
CA MET A 1 -30.25 -52.17 15.27
C MET A 1 -28.80 -51.86 14.91
N PRO A 2 -28.28 -50.67 15.26
CA PRO A 2 -27.91 -49.64 14.29
C PRO A 2 -26.43 -49.66 13.87
N LEU A 3 -26.14 -49.21 12.64
CA LEU A 3 -24.81 -48.76 12.23
C LEU A 3 -24.63 -47.30 12.66
N VAL A 4 -23.62 -47.05 13.49
CA VAL A 4 -23.13 -45.74 13.88
C VAL A 4 -22.19 -45.25 12.79
N PHE A 5 -22.58 -44.22 12.03
CA PHE A 5 -21.65 -43.49 11.18
C PHE A 5 -21.04 -42.36 12.00
N THR A 6 -19.75 -42.49 12.31
CA THR A 6 -18.95 -41.43 12.92
C THR A 6 -18.71 -40.33 11.89
N SER A 7 -19.15 -39.11 12.22
CA SER A 7 -18.96 -37.91 11.41
C SER A 7 -17.48 -37.53 11.42
N ILE A 8 -16.81 -37.70 10.28
CA ILE A 8 -15.45 -37.20 10.07
C ILE A 8 -15.59 -35.73 9.70
N HIS A 9 -15.16 -34.82 10.58
CA HIS A 9 -15.06 -33.39 10.28
C HIS A 9 -14.01 -33.19 9.19
N THR A 10 -14.45 -33.08 7.93
CA THR A 10 -13.59 -32.67 6.82
C THR A 10 -13.31 -31.17 6.97
N PHE A 11 -12.14 -30.82 7.52
CA PHE A 11 -11.61 -29.47 7.38
C PHE A 11 -11.37 -29.23 5.87
N LEU A 12 -12.15 -28.34 5.28
CA LEU A 12 -12.05 -27.98 3.88
C LEU A 12 -10.72 -27.23 3.67
N LEU A 13 -9.72 -27.92 3.11
CA LEU A 13 -8.51 -27.27 2.60
C LEU A 13 -8.91 -26.40 1.41
N LEU A 14 -9.10 -25.10 1.64
CA LEU A 14 -9.33 -24.15 0.56
C LEU A 14 -8.12 -24.14 -0.39
N PRO A 15 -8.32 -24.00 -1.70
CA PRO A 15 -7.22 -23.87 -2.65
C PRO A 15 -6.33 -22.68 -2.25
N LEU A 16 -5.01 -22.81 -2.40
CA LEU A 16 -4.08 -21.70 -2.14
C LEU A 16 -4.48 -20.44 -2.90
N PHE A 17 -5.00 -20.59 -4.13
CA PHE A 17 -5.54 -19.47 -4.91
C PHE A 17 -6.72 -18.78 -4.23
N THR A 18 -7.67 -19.54 -3.68
CA THR A 18 -8.82 -18.98 -2.95
C THR A 18 -8.38 -18.32 -1.64
N VAL A 19 -7.43 -18.91 -0.92
CA VAL A 19 -6.88 -18.32 0.31
C VAL A 19 -6.13 -17.02 0.01
N VAL A 20 -5.29 -17.00 -1.02
CA VAL A 20 -4.58 -15.80 -1.46
C VAL A 20 -5.56 -14.74 -1.97
N TYR A 21 -6.58 -15.12 -2.74
CA TYR A 21 -7.62 -14.20 -3.20
C TYR A 21 -8.41 -13.59 -2.03
N ILE A 22 -8.83 -14.41 -1.06
CA ILE A 22 -9.49 -13.93 0.15
C ILE A 22 -8.55 -13.01 0.93
N MET A 23 -7.29 -13.40 1.13
CA MET A 23 -6.30 -12.58 1.82
C MET A 23 -6.05 -11.23 1.11
N ILE A 24 -6.15 -11.22 -0.23
CA ILE A 24 -6.08 -10.02 -1.04
C ILE A 24 -7.33 -9.15 -0.85
N THR A 25 -8.53 -9.70 -0.96
CA THR A 25 -9.77 -8.92 -0.87
C THR A 25 -10.10 -8.47 0.55
N ILE A 26 -9.62 -9.16 1.58
CA ILE A 26 -9.85 -8.77 2.99
C ILE A 26 -8.82 -7.77 3.53
N ASN A 27 -7.73 -7.48 2.81
CA ASN A 27 -6.69 -6.63 3.37
C ASN A 27 -7.19 -5.18 3.46
N GLN A 28 -7.35 -4.71 4.70
CA GLN A 28 -7.83 -3.37 5.02
C GLN A 28 -6.69 -2.39 5.32
N TYR A 29 -5.43 -2.84 5.30
CA TYR A 29 -4.29 -1.97 5.57
C TYR A 29 -3.79 -1.33 4.28
N LEU A 30 -3.62 -0.01 4.31
CA LEU A 30 -3.06 0.81 3.26
C LEU A 30 -1.80 1.48 3.79
N PHE A 31 -0.67 1.30 3.11
CA PHE A 31 0.56 2.01 3.41
C PHE A 31 0.76 3.15 2.41
N VAL A 32 1.02 4.34 2.95
CA VAL A 32 1.13 5.59 2.21
C VAL A 32 2.49 6.22 2.51
N TYR A 33 3.22 6.63 1.46
CA TYR A 33 4.57 7.20 1.58
C TYR A 33 4.73 8.58 0.89
N GLY A 34 3.66 9.12 0.30
CA GLY A 34 3.74 10.28 -0.59
C GLY A 34 2.73 11.38 -0.32
N THR A 35 2.19 11.96 -1.39
CA THR A 35 1.31 13.14 -1.40
C THR A 35 0.04 12.98 -0.57
N LEU A 36 -0.44 11.76 -0.38
CA LEU A 36 -1.57 11.42 0.51
C LEU A 36 -1.26 11.65 2.01
N LEU A 37 0.00 11.93 2.38
CA LEU A 37 0.39 12.39 3.71
C LEU A 37 0.52 13.92 3.81
N GLU A 38 0.42 14.64 2.69
CA GLU A 38 0.57 16.09 2.67
C GLU A 38 -0.67 16.81 3.24
N GLN A 39 -0.43 17.84 4.04
CA GLN A 39 -1.48 18.73 4.49
C GLN A 39 -2.03 19.56 3.31
N GLY A 40 -3.36 19.68 3.23
CA GLY A 40 -4.04 20.42 2.16
C GLY A 40 -4.38 19.59 0.93
N ASN A 41 -3.90 18.34 0.85
CA ASN A 41 -4.39 17.39 -0.15
C ASN A 41 -5.80 16.90 0.24
N THR A 42 -6.78 17.07 -0.66
CA THR A 42 -8.17 16.65 -0.43
C THR A 42 -8.31 15.14 -0.24
N TYR A 43 -7.44 14.34 -0.87
CA TYR A 43 -7.42 12.89 -0.70
C TYR A 43 -6.76 12.47 0.63
N ALA A 44 -5.81 13.26 1.14
CA ALA A 44 -5.31 13.07 2.50
C ALA A 44 -6.44 13.32 3.53
N GLN A 45 -7.27 14.34 3.32
CA GLN A 45 -8.45 14.60 4.15
C GLN A 45 -9.48 13.47 4.04
N TYR A 46 -9.70 12.94 2.83
CA TYR A 46 -10.55 11.78 2.62
C TYR A 46 -10.07 10.56 3.42
N LEU A 47 -8.77 10.25 3.40
CA LEU A 47 -8.21 9.17 4.23
C LEU A 47 -8.42 9.41 5.73
N GLN A 48 -8.27 10.66 6.21
CA GLN A 48 -8.52 10.98 7.62
C GLN A 48 -9.98 10.76 8.04
N GLN A 49 -10.93 10.81 7.10
CA GLN A 49 -12.37 10.62 7.37
C GLN A 49 -12.82 9.16 7.28
N HIS A 50 -12.10 8.33 6.53
CA HIS A 50 -12.51 6.97 6.18
C HIS A 50 -11.50 5.89 6.59
N CYS A 51 -10.41 6.30 7.24
CA CYS A 51 -9.39 5.41 7.74
C CYS A 51 -8.91 5.83 9.13
N THR A 52 -8.44 4.83 9.88
CA THR A 52 -7.75 5.04 11.16
C THR A 52 -6.23 4.93 10.96
N LEU A 53 -5.47 5.94 11.38
CA LEU A 53 -4.01 5.88 11.40
C LEU A 53 -3.55 4.85 12.44
N ILE A 54 -2.80 3.84 12.01
CA ILE A 54 -2.27 2.77 12.86
C ILE A 54 -0.86 3.10 13.37
N GLY A 55 -0.01 3.65 12.51
CA GLY A 55 1.37 3.99 12.86
C GLY A 55 2.29 4.13 11.66
N GLY A 56 3.57 4.34 11.93
CA GLY A 56 4.62 4.39 10.91
C GLY A 56 5.15 3.01 10.56
N GLY A 57 5.74 2.90 9.37
CA GLY A 57 6.43 1.69 8.92
C GLY A 57 7.37 1.97 7.76
N LYS A 58 8.03 0.92 7.28
CA LYS A 58 8.92 0.99 6.12
C LYS A 58 8.97 -0.30 5.34
N PHE A 59 9.38 -0.24 4.08
CA PHE A 59 9.74 -1.42 3.29
C PHE A 59 11.04 -1.20 2.53
N GLY A 60 11.69 -2.30 2.13
CA GLY A 60 12.93 -2.27 1.35
C GLY A 60 12.69 -1.71 -0.06
N GLY A 61 13.27 -0.56 -0.37
CA GLY A 61 13.03 0.13 -1.62
C GLY A 61 13.76 1.44 -1.77
N ILE A 62 13.62 2.03 -2.95
CA ILE A 62 14.18 3.33 -3.32
C ILE A 62 13.01 4.27 -3.60
N LEU A 63 13.07 5.45 -3.01
CA LEU A 63 12.10 6.52 -3.22
C LEU A 63 12.70 7.53 -4.19
N TYR A 64 11.96 7.88 -5.23
CA TYR A 64 12.35 8.85 -6.24
C TYR A 64 11.45 10.07 -6.22
N ASP A 65 12.02 11.22 -6.57
CA ASP A 65 11.30 12.44 -6.86
C ASP A 65 10.89 12.43 -8.34
N VAL A 66 9.59 12.23 -8.60
CA VAL A 66 9.02 12.24 -9.98
C VAL A 66 8.66 13.69 -10.38
N GLY A 67 8.96 14.67 -9.54
CA GLY A 67 8.72 16.11 -9.76
C GLY A 67 7.75 16.68 -8.73
N HIS A 68 6.46 16.44 -8.91
CA HIS A 68 5.42 16.95 -7.99
C HIS A 68 4.96 15.94 -6.95
N TYR A 69 5.39 14.69 -7.07
CA TYR A 69 5.01 13.57 -6.23
C TYR A 69 6.13 12.52 -6.23
N PRO A 70 6.15 11.60 -5.25
CA PRO A 70 7.19 10.59 -5.17
C PRO A 70 6.78 9.28 -5.85
N GLY A 71 7.77 8.54 -6.34
CA GLY A 71 7.59 7.18 -6.84
C GLY A 71 8.50 6.20 -6.10
N ALA A 72 7.94 5.15 -5.51
CA ALA A 72 8.73 4.11 -4.85
C ALA A 72 8.88 2.86 -5.72
N THR A 73 10.09 2.28 -5.74
CA THR A 73 10.35 0.94 -6.28
C THR A 73 10.78 -0.02 -5.18
N ILE A 74 10.40 -1.29 -5.31
CA ILE A 74 10.78 -2.35 -4.35
C ILE A 74 12.22 -2.78 -4.61
N ASP A 75 13.06 -2.75 -3.57
CA ASP A 75 14.43 -3.25 -3.60
C ASP A 75 14.88 -3.65 -2.18
N ALA A 76 14.88 -4.95 -1.91
CA ALA A 76 15.27 -5.48 -0.60
C ALA A 76 16.80 -5.62 -0.40
N ILE A 77 17.61 -5.42 -1.44
CA ILE A 77 19.05 -5.75 -1.41
C ILE A 77 19.89 -4.52 -1.07
N THR A 78 19.45 -3.33 -1.48
CA THR A 78 20.23 -2.09 -1.36
C THR A 78 20.40 -1.59 0.08
N GLY A 79 19.65 -2.11 1.05
CA GLY A 79 19.60 -1.58 2.42
C GLY A 79 18.93 -0.21 2.51
N ARG A 80 18.25 0.23 1.44
CA ARG A 80 17.45 1.45 1.38
C ARG A 80 16.03 1.14 1.80
N TYR A 81 15.36 2.14 2.38
CA TYR A 81 14.02 1.99 2.90
C TYR A 81 13.15 3.16 2.46
N VAL A 82 11.89 2.85 2.16
CA VAL A 82 10.83 3.83 1.95
C VAL A 82 10.01 3.90 3.23
N TYR A 83 9.91 5.10 3.81
CA TYR A 83 9.19 5.36 5.06
C TYR A 83 7.80 5.94 4.78
N GLY A 84 6.84 5.59 5.63
CA GLY A 84 5.46 6.01 5.44
C GLY A 84 4.58 5.68 6.64
N SER A 85 3.27 5.79 6.43
CA SER A 85 2.23 5.56 7.44
C SER A 85 1.26 4.47 7.00
N ILE A 86 0.81 3.66 7.94
CA ILE A 86 -0.19 2.61 7.77
C ILE A 86 -1.54 3.14 8.24
N TYR A 87 -2.53 3.00 7.38
CA TYR A 87 -3.93 3.29 7.64
C TYR A 87 -4.74 2.01 7.61
N LEU A 88 -5.64 1.83 8.58
CA LEU A 88 -6.71 0.85 8.52
C LEU A 88 -7.92 1.49 7.84
N MET A 89 -8.31 0.95 6.70
CA MET A 89 -9.47 1.39 5.93
C MET A 89 -10.77 0.88 6.56
N ASP A 90 -11.75 1.75 6.75
CA ASP A 90 -13.06 1.35 7.29
C ASP A 90 -13.80 0.40 6.34
N ASP A 91 -13.62 0.60 5.03
CA ASP A 91 -14.21 -0.20 3.95
C ASP A 91 -13.28 -0.21 2.73
N ALA A 92 -12.40 -1.21 2.66
CA ALA A 92 -11.43 -1.33 1.59
C ALA A 92 -12.07 -1.36 0.19
N GLU A 93 -13.23 -2.01 0.03
CA GLU A 93 -13.90 -2.12 -1.27
C GLU A 93 -14.39 -0.77 -1.81
N LYS A 94 -14.68 0.18 -0.92
CA LYS A 94 -15.09 1.55 -1.31
C LYS A 94 -13.92 2.51 -1.43
N ILE A 95 -12.94 2.40 -0.54
CA ILE A 95 -11.82 3.35 -0.44
C ILE A 95 -10.81 3.09 -1.55
N LEU A 96 -10.48 1.83 -1.81
CA LEU A 96 -9.47 1.45 -2.81
C LEU A 96 -9.76 1.99 -4.22
N PRO A 97 -11.00 1.93 -4.76
CA PRO A 97 -11.32 2.55 -6.05
C PRO A 97 -11.11 4.07 -6.11
N VAL A 98 -11.36 4.79 -5.00
CA VAL A 98 -11.14 6.25 -4.92
C VAL A 98 -9.65 6.57 -5.00
N ILE A 99 -8.82 5.77 -4.32
CA ILE A 99 -7.37 5.94 -4.37
C ILE A 99 -6.82 5.44 -5.72
N ASP A 100 -7.40 4.41 -6.34
CA ASP A 100 -7.02 3.94 -7.68
C ASP A 100 -7.19 5.04 -8.74
N GLU A 101 -8.27 5.82 -8.65
CA GLU A 101 -8.51 6.98 -9.50
C GLU A 101 -7.49 8.09 -9.24
N TYR A 102 -7.17 8.37 -7.97
CA TYR A 102 -6.15 9.35 -7.60
C TYR A 102 -4.76 8.99 -8.13
N GLU A 103 -4.38 7.72 -8.04
CA GLU A 103 -3.04 7.22 -8.41
C GLU A 103 -2.93 6.88 -9.92
N GLY A 104 -3.96 7.20 -10.72
CA GLY A 104 -3.93 7.01 -12.17
C GLY A 104 -3.93 5.54 -12.61
N ILE A 105 -4.53 4.64 -11.81
CA ILE A 105 -4.66 3.21 -12.12
C ILE A 105 -6.11 2.76 -12.36
N GLY A 106 -7.03 3.72 -12.51
CA GLY A 106 -8.45 3.50 -12.79
C GLY A 106 -8.72 2.86 -14.16
N ALA A 107 -9.96 2.38 -14.35
CA ALA A 107 -10.33 1.60 -15.55
C ALA A 107 -10.21 2.36 -16.88
N GLN A 108 -10.15 3.70 -16.84
CA GLN A 108 -10.06 4.57 -18.01
C GLN A 108 -8.62 5.01 -18.33
N GLU A 109 -7.65 4.62 -17.50
CA GLU A 109 -6.27 5.09 -17.61
C GLU A 109 -5.46 4.31 -18.65
N ALA A 110 -4.53 5.01 -19.32
CA ALA A 110 -3.71 4.42 -20.36
C ALA A 110 -2.68 3.44 -19.76
N LYS A 111 -2.55 2.26 -20.38
CA LYS A 111 -1.60 1.23 -19.94
C LYS A 111 -0.24 1.35 -20.65
N PRO A 112 0.89 1.02 -19.98
CA PRO A 112 0.98 0.60 -18.58
C PRO A 112 0.77 1.77 -17.63
N HIS A 113 0.01 1.55 -16.55
CA HIS A 113 -0.21 2.61 -15.56
C HIS A 113 1.11 3.01 -14.89
N GLU A 114 1.19 4.27 -14.47
CA GLU A 114 2.35 4.83 -13.78
C GLU A 114 2.59 4.17 -12.42
N TYR A 115 1.51 3.80 -11.73
CA TYR A 115 1.57 3.02 -10.50
C TYR A 115 0.96 1.63 -10.66
N THR A 116 1.29 0.74 -9.75
CA THR A 116 0.64 -0.56 -9.58
C THR A 116 0.32 -0.78 -8.11
N ARG A 117 -0.90 -1.21 -7.79
CA ARG A 117 -1.25 -1.55 -6.42
C ARG A 117 -0.81 -2.98 -6.09
N GLN A 118 0.02 -3.13 -5.06
CA GLN A 118 0.59 -4.41 -4.64
C GLN A 118 0.43 -4.61 -3.13
N LEU A 119 0.35 -5.87 -2.68
CA LEU A 119 0.48 -6.19 -1.27
C LEU A 119 1.96 -6.35 -0.91
N ILE A 120 2.41 -5.59 0.08
CA ILE A 120 3.80 -5.58 0.52
C ILE A 120 3.83 -5.73 2.04
N GLU A 121 4.80 -6.48 2.53
CA GLU A 121 5.11 -6.56 3.95
C GLU A 121 5.82 -5.28 4.39
N ILE A 122 5.21 -4.58 5.34
CA ILE A 122 5.74 -3.35 5.94
C ILE A 122 6.33 -3.66 7.30
N ASP A 123 7.61 -3.36 7.48
CA ASP A 123 8.29 -3.45 8.77
C ASP A 123 7.77 -2.34 9.70
N THR A 124 7.29 -2.74 10.88
CA THR A 124 6.87 -1.82 11.95
C THR A 124 7.53 -2.18 13.27
N GLU A 125 7.46 -1.29 14.27
CA GLU A 125 7.97 -1.58 15.62
C GLU A 125 7.24 -2.75 16.31
N GLN A 126 6.00 -3.04 15.89
CA GLN A 126 5.16 -4.10 16.45
C GLN A 126 5.27 -5.41 15.66
N GLY A 127 6.05 -5.43 14.58
CA GLY A 127 6.18 -6.55 13.66
C GLY A 127 5.68 -6.23 12.25
N PRO A 128 5.89 -7.15 11.30
CA PRO A 128 5.49 -6.94 9.90
C PRO A 128 3.97 -6.87 9.74
N VAL A 129 3.50 -5.95 8.87
CA VAL A 129 2.09 -5.81 8.48
C VAL A 129 1.98 -5.81 6.97
N VAL A 130 1.20 -6.71 6.40
CA VAL A 130 0.94 -6.73 4.95
C VAL A 130 -0.03 -5.62 4.61
N CYS A 131 0.37 -4.69 3.74
CA CYS A 131 -0.42 -3.52 3.35
C CYS A 131 -0.55 -3.43 1.83
N TRP A 132 -1.64 -2.82 1.37
CA TRP A 132 -1.72 -2.27 0.02
C TRP A 132 -0.76 -1.10 -0.13
N VAL A 133 -0.01 -1.08 -1.24
CA VAL A 133 0.95 -0.03 -1.58
C VAL A 133 0.87 0.27 -3.07
N TYR A 134 0.94 1.54 -3.44
CA TYR A 134 1.06 1.97 -4.84
C TYR A 134 2.53 2.08 -5.21
N ILE A 135 3.00 1.22 -6.11
CA ILE A 135 4.40 1.12 -6.53
C ILE A 135 4.58 1.69 -7.91
N TYR A 136 5.55 2.60 -8.03
CA TYR A 136 5.89 3.26 -9.29
C TYR A 136 6.43 2.24 -10.30
N ASN A 137 5.94 2.33 -11.54
CA ASN A 137 6.08 1.30 -12.57
C ASN A 137 6.71 1.83 -13.88
N TRP A 138 7.19 3.07 -13.88
CA TRP A 138 7.88 3.68 -15.01
C TRP A 138 9.41 3.72 -14.79
N PRO A 139 10.21 4.00 -15.84
CA PRO A 139 11.67 4.06 -15.72
C PRO A 139 12.13 5.09 -14.69
N THR A 140 13.20 4.76 -13.96
CA THR A 140 13.76 5.59 -12.87
C THR A 140 15.16 6.10 -13.14
N ASP A 141 15.78 5.76 -14.28
CA ASP A 141 17.20 6.00 -14.59
C ASP A 141 17.66 7.47 -14.44
N ASN A 142 16.74 8.41 -14.61
CA ASN A 142 17.02 9.85 -14.58
C ASN A 142 16.31 10.58 -13.43
N LEU A 143 15.68 9.85 -12.50
CA LEU A 143 14.95 10.45 -11.38
C LEU A 143 15.90 10.67 -10.18
N PRO A 144 15.86 11.84 -9.53
CA PRO A 144 16.55 12.05 -8.27
C PRO A 144 16.02 11.08 -7.22
N GLU A 145 16.92 10.44 -6.48
CA GLU A 145 16.54 9.70 -5.27
C GLU A 145 16.20 10.68 -4.16
N VAL A 146 15.10 10.44 -3.46
CA VAL A 146 14.71 11.17 -2.25
C VAL A 146 15.62 10.71 -1.09
N PRO A 147 16.53 11.56 -0.59
CA PRO A 147 17.49 11.16 0.41
C PRO A 147 16.82 10.71 1.70
N GLY A 148 17.17 9.50 2.17
CA GLY A 148 16.61 8.92 3.39
C GLY A 148 15.23 8.30 3.24
N GLY A 149 14.62 8.35 2.04
CA GLY A 149 13.39 7.63 1.73
C GLY A 149 12.12 8.12 2.46
N ASP A 150 12.12 9.36 2.94
CA ASP A 150 10.98 10.00 3.59
C ASP A 150 10.59 11.26 2.80
N TYR A 151 9.49 11.16 2.07
CA TYR A 151 9.02 12.22 1.18
C TYR A 151 8.60 13.49 1.94
N ILE A 152 7.90 13.34 3.07
CA ILE A 152 7.41 14.49 3.85
C ILE A 152 8.57 15.26 4.45
N ARG A 153 9.60 14.54 4.91
CA ARG A 153 10.85 15.17 5.34
C ARG A 153 11.59 15.85 4.20
N TYR A 154 11.59 15.27 3.00
CA TYR A 154 12.27 15.78 1.83
C TYR A 154 11.69 17.10 1.31
N ILE A 155 10.37 17.19 1.16
CA ILE A 155 9.72 18.43 0.67
C ILE A 155 9.74 19.56 1.73
N GLY A 156 9.89 19.20 3.00
CA GLY A 156 9.93 20.16 4.11
C GLY A 156 8.61 20.94 4.29
N PRO A 157 8.57 21.91 5.20
CA PRO A 157 7.40 22.76 5.38
C PRO A 157 7.17 23.62 4.12
N LYS A 158 5.99 23.51 3.51
CA LYS A 158 5.55 24.44 2.48
C LYS A 158 5.49 25.83 3.11
N LYS A 159 6.31 26.78 2.63
CA LYS A 159 6.18 28.18 2.99
C LYS A 159 4.82 28.67 2.49
N GLN A 160 3.99 29.17 3.40
CA GLN A 160 2.72 29.82 3.09
C GLN A 160 2.94 31.08 2.24
#